data_AF-A0A1F9XD66-F1
#
_entry.id   AF-A0A1F9XD66-F1
#
_cell.length_a   1.000
_cell.length_b   1.000
_cell.length_c   1.000
_cell.angle_alpha   90.00
_cell.angle_beta   90.00
_cell.angle_gamma   90.00
#
_symmetry.space_group_name_H-M   'P 1'
#
loop_
_entity.id
_entity.type
_entity.pdbx_description
1 polymer ?
#
loop_
_entity_poly.entity_id
_entity_poly.type
_entity_poly.pdbx_seq_one_letter_code
_entity_poly.pdbx_strand_id
1 'polypeptide(L)'
;MSSQNNKRSIFNVLFSDVPGTKEYVLLFFVVITVFLLVIMVSTFLFIKAAQMDFYNPISLGDKIKLAFIFWGALSVVLFLVAFRFILAISYRVAGPIKRMEQLLDEIIAGKDRAIILRPNDALIGVAERINKLISLNKNK
;
A
#
# COMPACT_ATOMS: atom_id res chain seq x y z
N MET A 1 -26.92 25.02 9.02
CA MET A 1 -25.99 24.03 9.60
C MET A 1 -25.44 23.18 8.45
N SER A 2 -24.25 23.52 7.97
CA SER A 2 -23.63 22.84 6.83
C SER A 2 -23.04 21.50 7.28
N SER A 3 -23.58 20.42 6.72
CA SER A 3 -22.94 19.11 6.73
C SER A 3 -21.61 19.23 5.97
N GLN A 4 -20.52 19.48 6.70
CA GLN A 4 -19.16 19.32 6.18
C GLN A 4 -18.96 17.83 5.94
N ASN A 5 -19.34 17.41 4.74
CA ASN A 5 -19.14 16.08 4.21
C ASN A 5 -17.68 15.68 4.40
N ASN A 6 -17.50 14.70 5.28
CA ASN A 6 -16.28 14.05 5.70
C ASN A 6 -15.66 13.24 4.54
N LYS A 7 -15.41 13.89 3.41
CA LYS A 7 -14.52 13.38 2.37
C LYS A 7 -13.09 13.55 2.88
N ARG A 8 -12.71 12.72 3.86
CA ARG A 8 -11.30 12.35 4.02
C ARG A 8 -10.95 11.53 2.78
N SER A 9 -10.66 12.27 1.72
CA SER A 9 -10.16 11.78 0.45
C SER A 9 -9.12 10.71 0.75
N ILE A 10 -9.20 9.56 0.09
CA ILE A 10 -8.26 8.44 0.25
C ILE A 10 -6.81 8.93 0.10
N PHE A 11 -6.59 10.04 -0.62
CA PHE A 11 -5.34 10.80 -0.67
C PHE A 11 -4.84 11.28 0.71
N ASN A 12 -5.69 11.85 1.57
CA ASN A 12 -5.26 12.33 2.89
C ASN A 12 -4.85 11.20 3.83
N VAL A 13 -5.30 9.96 3.57
CA VAL A 13 -4.86 8.77 4.30
C VAL A 13 -3.53 8.25 3.74
N LEU A 14 -3.40 8.18 2.41
CA LEU A 14 -2.17 7.80 1.69
C LEU A 14 -1.00 8.77 1.93
N PHE A 15 -1.29 10.06 2.04
CA PHE A 15 -0.34 11.15 2.29
C PHE A 15 -0.37 11.65 3.73
N SER A 16 -0.95 10.88 4.66
CA SER A 16 -0.90 11.22 6.08
C SER A 16 0.55 11.42 6.53
N ASP A 17 0.79 12.35 7.46
CA ASP A 17 2.11 12.67 8.03
C ASP A 17 2.67 11.55 8.93
N VAL A 18 2.36 10.30 8.59
CA VAL A 18 2.92 9.12 9.23
C VAL A 18 4.29 8.85 8.60
N PRO A 19 5.39 8.87 9.38
CA PRO A 19 6.74 8.68 8.86
C PRO A 19 6.92 7.32 8.18
N GLY A 20 7.47 7.31 6.96
CA GLY A 20 7.68 6.11 6.14
C GLY A 20 6.57 5.86 5.10
N THR A 21 5.36 6.38 5.29
CA THR A 21 4.21 6.10 4.40
C THR A 21 4.40 6.74 3.03
N LYS A 22 4.97 7.95 3.00
CA LYS A 22 5.25 8.70 1.76
C LYS A 22 6.28 7.97 0.91
N GLU A 23 7.30 7.37 1.52
CA GLU A 23 8.34 6.59 0.86
C GLU A 23 7.78 5.29 0.27
N TYR A 24 6.92 4.56 1.00
CA TYR A 24 6.27 3.36 0.47
C TYR A 24 5.27 3.68 -0.64
N VAL A 25 4.49 4.75 -0.51
CA VAL A 25 3.54 5.17 -1.55
C VAL A 25 4.27 5.65 -2.81
N LEU A 26 5.34 6.43 -2.65
CA LEU A 26 6.18 6.88 -3.77
C LEU A 26 6.85 5.69 -4.46
N LEU A 27 7.41 4.75 -3.69
CA LEU A 27 8.03 3.56 -4.24
C LEU A 27 7.00 2.66 -4.94
N PHE A 28 5.79 2.51 -4.38
CA PHE A 28 4.68 1.83 -5.05
C PHE A 28 4.30 2.50 -6.38
N PHE A 29 4.19 3.83 -6.40
CA PHE A 29 3.94 4.59 -7.62
C PHE A 29 5.04 4.37 -8.66
N VAL A 30 6.31 4.45 -8.24
CA VAL A 30 7.46 4.21 -9.12
C VAL A 30 7.41 2.79 -9.71
N VAL A 31 7.15 1.78 -8.87
CA VAL A 31 7.03 0.38 -9.33
C VAL A 31 5.90 0.23 -10.34
N ILE A 32 4.73 0.83 -10.09
CA ILE A 32 3.61 0.80 -11.03
C ILE A 32 3.94 1.54 -12.33
N THR A 33 4.54 2.71 -12.27
CA THR A 33 4.89 3.49 -13.46
C THR A 33 5.91 2.76 -14.33
N VAL A 34 6.97 2.20 -13.71
CA VAL A 34 7.96 1.38 -14.42
C VAL A 34 7.29 0.16 -15.03
N PHE A 35 6.37 -0.48 -14.31
CA PHE A 35 5.61 -1.62 -14.83
C PHE A 35 4.77 -1.25 -16.06
N LEU A 36 4.00 -0.18 -16.00
CA LEU A 36 3.20 0.29 -17.14
C LEU A 36 4.07 0.67 -18.34
N LEU A 37 5.24 1.27 -18.10
CA LEU A 37 6.22 1.56 -19.15
C LEU A 37 6.77 0.30 -19.80
N VAL A 38 7.17 -0.69 -19.00
CA VAL A 38 7.63 -1.98 -19.51
C VAL A 38 6.53 -2.61 -20.35
N ILE A 39 5.28 -2.62 -19.87
CA ILE A 39 4.13 -3.15 -20.62
C ILE A 39 3.99 -2.45 -21.97
N MET A 40 4.04 -1.12 -21.97
CA MET A 40 3.85 -0.32 -23.18
C MET A 40 4.95 -0.60 -24.21
N VAL A 41 6.22 -0.60 -23.78
CA VAL A 41 7.38 -0.83 -24.65
C VAL A 41 7.36 -2.24 -25.23
N SER A 42 7.14 -3.27 -24.42
CA SER A 42 7.12 -4.66 -24.91
C SER A 42 5.93 -4.93 -25.82
N THR A 43 4.75 -4.35 -25.54
CA THR A 43 3.58 -4.45 -26.45
C THR A 43 3.87 -3.76 -27.77
N PHE A 44 4.50 -2.57 -27.75
CA PHE A 44 4.89 -1.86 -28.95
C PHE A 44 5.90 -2.65 -29.79
N LEU A 45 6.94 -3.19 -29.16
CA LEU A 45 7.95 -4.03 -29.84
C LEU A 45 7.32 -5.31 -30.42
N PHE A 46 6.38 -5.93 -29.70
CA PHE A 46 5.67 -7.10 -30.18
C PHE A 46 4.83 -6.78 -31.43
N ILE A 47 4.08 -5.67 -31.42
CA ILE A 47 3.31 -5.22 -32.58
C ILE A 47 4.24 -4.97 -33.78
N LYS A 48 5.40 -4.32 -33.56
CA LYS A 48 6.38 -4.07 -34.62
C LYS A 48 6.98 -5.36 -35.17
N ALA A 49 7.34 -6.30 -34.31
CA ALA A 49 7.83 -7.61 -34.74
C ALA A 49 6.75 -8.35 -35.56
N ALA A 50 5.50 -8.33 -35.11
CA ALA A 50 4.40 -8.97 -35.81
C ALA A 50 4.11 -8.35 -37.19
N GLN A 51 4.29 -7.04 -37.33
CA GLN A 51 4.18 -6.34 -38.63
C GLN A 51 5.31 -6.72 -39.59
N MET A 52 6.54 -6.91 -39.11
CA MET A 52 7.69 -7.26 -39.96
C MET A 52 7.66 -8.73 -40.41
N ASP A 53 7.16 -9.64 -39.58
CA ASP A 53 7.15 -11.09 -39.85
C ASP A 53 5.89 -11.56 -40.61
N PHE A 54 5.05 -10.65 -41.12
CA PHE A 54 3.82 -10.98 -41.84
C PHE A 54 4.05 -11.89 -43.07
N TYR A 55 5.28 -11.97 -43.57
CA TYR A 55 5.69 -12.80 -44.70
C TYR A 55 6.33 -14.16 -44.31
N ASN A 56 6.53 -14.46 -43.03
CA ASN A 56 7.18 -15.70 -42.57
C ASN A 56 6.47 -16.31 -41.33
N PRO A 57 5.37 -17.06 -41.53
CA PRO A 57 4.45 -17.47 -40.46
C PRO A 57 5.05 -18.44 -39.43
N ILE A 58 6.09 -19.20 -39.81
CA ILE A 58 6.74 -20.19 -38.93
C ILE A 58 7.52 -19.48 -37.79
N SER A 59 8.13 -18.32 -38.06
CA SER A 59 8.91 -17.58 -37.06
C SER A 59 8.04 -16.79 -36.06
N LEU A 60 6.78 -16.53 -36.43
CA LEU A 60 5.85 -15.73 -35.65
C LEU A 60 5.38 -16.47 -34.40
N GLY A 61 5.08 -17.77 -34.52
CA GLY A 61 4.54 -18.59 -33.43
C GLY A 61 5.51 -18.75 -32.26
N ASP A 62 6.80 -18.94 -32.51
CA ASP A 62 7.80 -19.10 -31.46
C ASP A 62 8.11 -17.78 -30.75
N LYS A 63 8.12 -16.65 -31.47
CA LYS A 63 8.25 -15.31 -30.89
C LYS A 63 7.07 -14.97 -29.98
N ILE A 64 5.85 -15.36 -30.39
CA ILE A 64 4.64 -15.20 -29.57
C ILE A 64 4.74 -16.02 -28.28
N LYS A 65 5.12 -17.30 -28.38
CA LYS A 65 5.29 -18.15 -27.19
C LYS A 65 6.34 -17.59 -26.23
N LEU A 66 7.49 -17.16 -26.74
CA LEU A 66 8.54 -16.56 -25.93
C LEU A 66 8.07 -15.27 -25.24
N ALA A 67 7.32 -14.43 -25.96
CA ALA A 67 6.70 -13.24 -25.37
C ALA A 67 5.76 -13.63 -24.23
N PHE A 68 4.82 -14.57 -24.45
CA PHE A 68 3.89 -15.01 -23.40
C PHE A 68 4.60 -15.59 -22.17
N ILE A 69 5.66 -16.36 -22.36
CA ILE A 69 6.48 -16.88 -21.25
C ILE A 69 7.14 -15.74 -20.49
N PHE A 70 7.74 -14.77 -21.20
CA PHE A 70 8.35 -13.59 -20.60
C PHE A 70 7.35 -12.76 -19.81
N TRP A 71 6.18 -12.49 -20.38
CA TRP A 71 5.08 -11.78 -19.72
C TRP A 71 4.51 -12.53 -18.51
N GLY A 72 4.35 -13.85 -18.63
CA GLY A 72 3.95 -14.71 -17.54
C GLY A 72 4.94 -14.64 -16.39
N ALA A 73 6.23 -14.79 -16.67
CA ALA A 73 7.29 -14.69 -15.65
C ALA A 73 7.33 -13.31 -15.00
N LEU A 74 7.24 -12.24 -15.79
CA LEU A 74 7.24 -10.86 -15.29
C LEU A 74 6.03 -10.60 -14.37
N SER A 75 4.84 -11.07 -14.74
CA SER A 75 3.64 -10.89 -13.93
C SER A 75 3.72 -11.60 -12.58
N VAL A 76 4.32 -12.80 -12.53
CA VAL A 76 4.57 -13.53 -11.27
C VAL A 76 5.52 -12.76 -10.35
N VAL A 77 6.64 -12.26 -10.88
CA VAL A 77 7.61 -11.47 -10.09
C VAL A 77 6.93 -10.25 -9.49
N LEU A 78 6.13 -9.54 -10.28
CA LEU A 78 5.42 -8.35 -9.83
C LEU A 78 4.34 -8.65 -8.80
N PHE A 79 3.61 -9.76 -8.97
CA PHE A 79 2.66 -10.23 -7.97
C PHE A 79 3.35 -10.45 -6.62
N LEU A 80 4.53 -11.10 -6.61
CA LEU A 80 5.29 -11.32 -5.37
C LEU A 80 5.76 -10.00 -4.74
N VAL A 81 6.21 -9.03 -5.54
CA VAL A 81 6.60 -7.70 -5.05
C VAL A 81 5.39 -6.97 -4.45
N ALA A 82 4.27 -6.90 -5.17
CA ALA A 82 3.04 -6.27 -4.70
C ALA A 82 2.51 -6.94 -3.42
N PHE A 83 2.55 -8.26 -3.37
CA PHE A 83 2.15 -9.04 -2.20
C PHE A 83 3.00 -8.71 -0.96
N ARG A 84 4.31 -8.56 -1.12
CA ARG A 84 5.21 -8.11 -0.03
C ARG A 84 4.85 -6.72 0.47
N PHE A 85 4.48 -5.78 -0.41
CA PHE A 85 4.02 -4.45 0.00
C PHE A 85 2.73 -4.49 0.79
N ILE A 86 1.74 -5.25 0.33
CA ILE A 86 0.44 -5.40 1.01
C ILE A 86 0.65 -5.97 2.41
N LEU A 87 1.48 -7.01 2.54
CA LEU A 87 1.83 -7.57 3.85
C LEU A 87 2.53 -6.55 4.74
N ALA A 88 3.52 -5.80 4.22
CA ALA A 88 4.24 -4.80 5.00
C ALA A 88 3.32 -3.70 5.53
N ILE A 89 2.39 -3.20 4.70
CA ILE A 89 1.36 -2.23 5.12
C ILE A 89 0.42 -2.86 6.15
N SER A 90 -0.03 -4.09 5.91
CA SER A 90 -0.92 -4.82 6.82
C SER A 90 -0.30 -4.96 8.21
N TYR A 91 0.97 -5.38 8.32
CA TYR A 91 1.67 -5.49 9.61
C TYR A 91 1.85 -4.13 10.30
N ARG A 92 2.14 -3.07 9.55
CA ARG A 92 2.28 -1.70 10.09
C ARG A 92 0.97 -1.12 10.62
N VAL A 93 -0.18 -1.57 10.12
CA VAL A 93 -1.50 -1.07 10.53
C VAL A 93 -2.14 -1.98 11.58
N ALA A 94 -2.19 -3.29 11.33
CA ALA A 94 -2.85 -4.26 12.21
C ALA A 94 -2.17 -4.38 13.59
N GLY A 95 -0.85 -4.29 13.65
CA GLY A 95 -0.09 -4.38 14.91
C GLY A 95 -0.43 -3.25 15.89
N PRO A 96 -0.35 -1.98 15.48
CA PRO A 96 -0.77 -0.85 16.31
C PRO A 96 -2.27 -0.86 16.66
N ILE A 97 -3.15 -1.28 15.75
CA ILE A 97 -4.60 -1.39 16.03
C ILE A 97 -4.84 -2.37 17.18
N LYS A 98 -4.31 -3.59 17.07
CA LYS A 98 -4.51 -4.62 18.11
C LYS A 98 -3.97 -4.19 19.47
N ARG A 99 -2.82 -3.49 19.49
CA ARG A 99 -2.26 -2.92 20.73
C ARG A 99 -3.17 -1.85 21.33
N MET A 100 -3.75 -0.97 20.52
CA MET A 100 -4.70 0.03 21.02
C MET A 100 -5.99 -0.61 21.54
N GLU A 101 -6.53 -1.62 20.86
CA GLU A 101 -7.73 -2.34 21.31
C GLU A 101 -7.51 -2.95 22.70
N GLN A 102 -6.40 -3.67 22.88
CA GLN A 102 -6.03 -4.24 24.19
C GLN A 102 -5.85 -3.18 25.27
N LEU A 103 -5.21 -2.05 24.95
CA LEU A 103 -4.99 -0.97 25.93
C LEU A 103 -6.30 -0.27 26.29
N LEU A 104 -7.21 -0.08 25.33
CA LEU A 104 -8.54 0.46 25.58
C LEU A 104 -9.37 -0.47 26.47
N ASP A 105 -9.34 -1.78 26.24
CA ASP A 105 -10.02 -2.76 27.10
C ASP A 105 -9.48 -2.71 28.54
N GLU A 106 -8.16 -2.55 28.71
CA GLU A 106 -7.54 -2.36 30.02
C GLU A 106 -8.01 -1.08 30.72
N ILE A 107 -8.11 0.03 30.00
CA ILE A 107 -8.62 1.31 30.52
C ILE A 107 -10.09 1.20 30.91
N ILE A 108 -10.91 0.55 30.09
CA ILE A 108 -12.34 0.28 30.37
C ILE A 108 -12.48 -0.60 31.61
N ALA A 109 -11.58 -1.57 31.81
CA ALA A 109 -11.50 -2.39 33.02
C ALA A 109 -11.00 -1.63 34.26
N GLY A 110 -10.79 -0.31 34.17
CA GLY A 110 -10.36 0.55 35.26
C GLY A 110 -8.85 0.52 35.54
N LYS A 111 -8.04 -0.09 34.67
CA LYS A 111 -6.58 -0.02 34.79
C LYS A 111 -6.09 1.32 34.30
N ASP A 112 -5.28 1.95 35.14
CA ASP A 112 -4.71 3.25 34.83
C ASP A 112 -3.44 3.11 33.97
N ARG A 113 -3.62 3.09 32.65
CA ARG A 113 -2.52 2.97 31.68
C ARG A 113 -2.63 3.99 30.56
N ALA A 114 -1.51 4.57 30.18
CA ALA A 114 -1.39 5.40 28.99
C ALA A 114 -1.17 4.53 27.75
N ILE A 115 -1.79 4.92 26.64
CA ILE A 115 -1.59 4.28 25.34
C ILE A 115 -0.26 4.77 24.77
N ILE A 116 0.76 3.90 24.76
CA ILE A 116 2.08 4.21 24.21
C ILE A 116 2.26 3.43 22.90
N LEU A 117 2.26 4.16 21.78
CA LEU A 117 2.61 3.64 20.46
C LEU A 117 4.04 4.07 20.08
N ARG A 118 4.65 3.35 19.12
CA ARG A 118 5.98 3.73 18.63
C ARG A 118 5.91 5.02 17.80
N PRO A 119 6.96 5.84 17.73
CA PRO A 119 6.98 7.11 17.00
C PRO A 119 6.52 7.02 15.54
N ASN A 120 6.74 5.87 14.90
CA ASN A 120 6.42 5.62 13.50
C ASN A 120 5.17 4.75 13.30
N ASP A 121 4.42 4.46 14.36
CA ASP A 121 3.15 3.74 14.23
C ASP A 121 2.09 4.69 13.65
N ALA A 122 1.32 4.21 12.67
CA ALA A 122 0.34 5.03 11.93
C ALA A 122 -0.74 5.69 12.80
N LEU A 123 -0.89 5.22 14.05
CA LEU A 123 -1.97 5.61 14.95
C LEU A 123 -1.47 6.42 16.16
N ILE A 124 -0.21 6.88 16.16
CA ILE A 124 0.36 7.64 17.27
C ILE A 124 -0.47 8.88 17.64
N GLY A 125 -0.90 9.66 16.65
CA GLY A 125 -1.73 10.84 16.90
C GLY A 125 -3.12 10.52 17.45
N VAL A 126 -3.62 9.30 17.23
CA VAL A 126 -4.87 8.81 17.85
C VAL A 126 -4.62 8.45 19.31
N ALA A 127 -3.54 7.72 19.60
CA ALA A 127 -3.13 7.39 20.97
C ALA A 127 -2.92 8.63 21.84
N GLU A 128 -2.25 9.67 21.32
CA GLU A 128 -2.07 10.93 22.05
C GLU A 128 -3.39 11.62 22.40
N ARG A 129 -4.35 11.64 21.49
CA ARG A 129 -5.68 12.24 21.73
C ARG A 129 -6.46 11.45 22.77
N ILE A 130 -6.39 10.13 22.73
CA ILE A 130 -7.03 9.26 23.74
C ILE A 130 -6.39 9.49 25.11
N ASN A 131 -5.06 9.56 25.20
CA ASN A 131 -4.37 9.85 26.46
C ASN A 131 -4.78 11.21 27.04
N LYS A 132 -4.94 12.24 26.20
CA LYS A 132 -5.48 13.53 26.63
C LYS A 132 -6.90 13.40 27.18
N LEU A 133 -7.78 12.64 26.52
CA LEU A 133 -9.14 12.41 27.01
C LEU A 133 -9.16 11.70 28.38
N ILE A 134 -8.34 10.66 28.55
CA ILE A 134 -8.20 9.94 29.82
C ILE A 134 -7.75 10.90 30.93
N SER A 135 -6.74 11.75 30.64
CA SER A 135 -6.23 12.71 31.61
C SER A 135 -7.27 13.76 32.03
N LEU A 136 -8.14 14.18 31.10
CA LEU A 136 -9.21 15.12 31.40
C LEU A 136 -10.30 14.50 32.28
N ASN A 137 -10.60 13.22 32.07
CA ASN A 137 -11.66 12.54 32.84
C ASN A 137 -11.24 12.21 34.28
N LYS A 138 -9.94 12.10 34.56
CA LYS A 138 -9.41 11.92 35.91
C LYS A 138 -9.40 13.18 36.78
N ASN A 139 -9.39 14.36 36.15
CA ASN A 139 -9.34 15.65 36.84
C ASN A 139 -10.74 16.22 37.11
N LYS A 140 -11.79 15.44 36.87
CA LYS A 140 -13.18 15.70 37.28
C LYS A 140 -13.53 14.81 38.44
#